data_AF-A0A1L0DDJ8-F1
#
_entry.id   AF-A0A1L0DDJ8-F1
#
_cell.length_a   1.000
_cell.length_b   1.000
_cell.length_c   1.000
_cell.angle_alpha   90.00
_cell.angle_beta   90.00
_cell.angle_gamma   90.00
#
_symmetry.space_group_name_H-M   'P 1'
#
loop_
_entity.id
_entity.type
_entity.pdbx_description
1 polymer ?
#
loop_
_entity_poly.entity_id
_entity_poly.type
_entity_poly.pdbx_seq_one_letter_code
_entity_poly.pdbx_strand_id
1 'polypeptide(L)'
;MPVQFLDKILPSKFFFIIPLYVGTELILSIAILNKAGGAYGVLSILTGHHLNFWQWLYNLLAFLTLPFYISALFNLLNRGTNVRKTCLACVIYLLDTLVGFLYTVYFIYFWFSREDSAPGSYGGNEKALVEGKIGVDDVVKRAVEALSQSASPSRELFLTVSGTIITSILRLYFCLVFLSFTKQLLKQAQINQRNYGTDSVGEEVIHPTSFLGKVKKFVYDLEMRAKLYFTDAFA
;
A
#
# COMPACT_ATOMS: atom_id res chain seq x y z
N MET A 1 23.79 -10.18 14.56
CA MET A 1 23.93 -10.65 13.16
C MET A 1 22.88 -10.07 12.19
N PRO A 2 21.57 -9.98 12.47
CA PRO A 2 20.58 -9.51 11.47
C PRO A 2 20.72 -8.04 11.07
N VAL A 3 21.13 -7.16 12.00
CA VAL A 3 21.34 -5.71 11.75
C VAL A 3 22.45 -5.42 10.73
N GLN A 4 23.55 -6.20 10.71
CA GLN A 4 24.64 -5.99 9.75
C GLN A 4 24.22 -6.34 8.31
N PHE A 5 23.35 -7.32 8.14
CA PHE A 5 22.79 -7.66 6.84
C PHE A 5 21.78 -6.61 6.37
N LEU A 6 20.95 -6.12 7.30
CA LEU A 6 20.00 -5.04 7.02
C LEU A 6 20.71 -3.76 6.57
N ASP A 7 21.84 -3.43 7.21
CA ASP A 7 22.65 -2.25 6.88
C ASP A 7 23.28 -2.32 5.49
N LYS A 8 23.51 -3.53 4.97
CA LYS A 8 24.01 -3.76 3.62
C LYS A 8 22.91 -3.63 2.56
N ILE A 9 21.66 -3.88 2.92
CA ILE A 9 20.50 -3.83 2.01
C ILE A 9 19.85 -2.44 1.97
N LEU A 10 19.88 -1.71 3.09
CA LEU A 10 19.24 -0.40 3.21
C LEU A 10 19.89 0.64 2.28
N PRO A 11 19.11 1.27 1.38
CA PRO A 11 19.66 2.28 0.48
C PRO A 11 20.06 3.53 1.26
N SER A 12 21.25 4.08 0.98
CA SER A 12 21.71 5.34 1.57
C SER A 12 21.15 6.57 0.86
N LYS A 13 20.75 6.42 -0.41
CA LYS A 13 20.19 7.45 -1.28
C LYS A 13 19.03 6.88 -2.10
N PHE A 14 18.02 7.69 -2.36
CA PHE A 14 16.93 7.37 -3.26
C PHE A 14 17.43 7.43 -4.72
N PHE A 15 17.25 6.34 -5.48
CA PHE A 15 17.82 6.18 -6.83
C PHE A 15 19.30 6.61 -6.95
N PHE A 16 20.11 6.30 -5.94
CA PHE A 16 21.56 6.60 -5.84
C PHE A 16 21.96 8.08 -5.78
N ILE A 17 21.09 9.02 -6.12
CA ILE A 17 21.44 10.44 -6.28
C ILE A 17 20.64 11.33 -5.31
N ILE A 18 19.38 10.97 -5.03
CA ILE A 18 18.43 11.83 -4.34
C ILE A 18 18.48 11.58 -2.82
N PRO A 19 18.34 12.61 -1.96
CA PRO A 19 18.23 12.43 -0.52
C PRO A 19 17.03 11.56 -0.12
N LEU A 20 17.18 10.75 0.93
CA LEU A 20 16.11 9.84 1.40
C LEU A 20 14.84 10.55 1.86
N TYR A 21 14.94 11.80 2.36
CA TYR A 21 13.76 12.56 2.75
C TYR A 21 12.86 12.84 1.54
N VAL A 22 13.44 13.26 0.40
CA VAL A 22 12.71 13.48 -0.87
C VAL A 22 12.11 12.18 -1.37
N GLY A 23 12.88 11.08 -1.30
CA GLY A 23 12.37 9.75 -1.64
C GLY A 23 11.15 9.36 -0.80
N THR A 24 11.22 9.59 0.51
CA THR A 24 10.12 9.28 1.43
C THR A 24 8.90 10.18 1.21
N GLU A 25 9.12 11.47 0.92
CA GLU A 25 8.07 12.42 0.54
C GLU A 25 7.33 11.97 -0.72
N LEU A 26 8.07 11.54 -1.74
CA LEU A 26 7.51 11.00 -2.98
C LEU A 26 6.75 9.68 -2.73
N ILE A 27 7.32 8.76 -1.94
CA ILE A 27 6.68 7.48 -1.57
C ILE A 27 5.35 7.74 -0.86
N LEU A 28 5.32 8.65 0.13
CA LEU A 28 4.11 9.03 0.84
C LEU A 28 3.09 9.69 -0.09
N SER A 29 3.53 10.57 -0.98
CA SER A 29 2.66 11.23 -1.95
C SER A 29 1.98 10.22 -2.89
N ILE A 30 2.76 9.27 -3.45
CA ILE A 30 2.22 8.18 -4.28
C ILE A 30 1.29 7.29 -3.47
N ALA A 31 1.64 6.96 -2.22
CA ALA A 31 0.80 6.16 -1.34
C ALA A 31 -0.55 6.85 -1.08
N ILE A 32 -0.57 8.14 -0.78
CA ILE A 32 -1.81 8.90 -0.56
C ILE A 32 -2.70 8.86 -1.81
N LEU A 33 -2.13 9.10 -3.00
CA LEU A 33 -2.89 9.05 -4.26
C LEU A 33 -3.46 7.65 -4.51
N ASN A 34 -2.66 6.60 -4.29
CA ASN A 34 -3.12 5.21 -4.44
C ASN A 34 -4.23 4.85 -3.44
N LYS A 35 -4.16 5.39 -2.22
CA LYS A 35 -5.11 5.08 -1.14
C LYS A 35 -6.37 5.94 -1.17
N ALA A 36 -6.36 7.06 -1.87
CA ALA A 36 -7.55 7.90 -2.06
C ALA A 36 -8.70 7.11 -2.70
N GLY A 37 -8.39 6.15 -3.58
CA GLY A 37 -9.38 5.23 -4.18
C GLY A 37 -10.11 4.35 -3.15
N GLY A 38 -9.56 4.14 -1.95
CA GLY A 38 -10.23 3.40 -0.88
C GLY A 38 -11.56 4.02 -0.45
N ALA A 39 -11.76 5.32 -0.67
CA ALA A 39 -13.03 6.00 -0.43
C ALA A 39 -14.19 5.35 -1.20
N TYR A 40 -13.95 4.77 -2.39
CA TYR A 40 -14.98 4.06 -3.17
C TYR A 40 -15.50 2.81 -2.45
N GLY A 41 -14.68 2.15 -1.63
CA GLY A 41 -15.13 1.02 -0.82
C GLY A 41 -16.16 1.43 0.23
N VAL A 42 -15.97 2.58 0.86
CA VAL A 42 -16.93 3.14 1.82
C VAL A 42 -18.21 3.57 1.10
N LEU A 43 -18.06 4.26 -0.04
CA LEU A 43 -19.19 4.71 -0.85
C LEU A 43 -20.03 3.53 -1.38
N SER A 44 -19.43 2.37 -1.64
CA SER A 44 -20.18 1.18 -2.12
C SER A 44 -21.29 0.73 -1.17
N ILE A 45 -21.10 0.89 0.15
CA ILE A 45 -22.14 0.58 1.14
C ILE A 45 -23.32 1.55 0.99
N LEU A 46 -23.02 2.83 0.75
CA LEU A 46 -24.04 3.88 0.63
C LEU A 46 -24.79 3.81 -0.70
N THR A 47 -24.11 3.42 -1.78
CA THR A 47 -24.70 3.33 -3.12
C THR A 47 -25.37 1.99 -3.41
N GLY A 48 -25.18 0.98 -2.55
CA GLY A 48 -25.65 -0.38 -2.80
C GLY A 48 -24.87 -1.10 -3.89
N HIS A 49 -23.68 -0.62 -4.25
CA HIS A 49 -22.85 -1.27 -5.27
C HIS A 49 -22.30 -2.60 -4.74
N HIS A 50 -22.48 -3.67 -5.52
CA HIS A 50 -22.08 -5.01 -5.13
C HIS A 50 -20.56 -5.19 -5.25
N LEU A 51 -19.85 -5.00 -4.15
CA LEU A 51 -18.45 -5.41 -4.02
C LEU A 51 -18.33 -6.78 -3.37
N ASN A 52 -17.37 -7.58 -3.84
CA ASN A 52 -16.98 -8.78 -3.10
C ASN A 52 -16.41 -8.38 -1.73
N PHE A 53 -16.63 -9.19 -0.69
CA PHE A 53 -16.13 -8.92 0.66
C PHE A 53 -14.63 -8.58 0.70
N TRP A 54 -13.79 -9.29 -0.06
CA TRP A 54 -12.35 -9.04 -0.10
C TRP A 54 -11.99 -7.72 -0.77
N GLN A 55 -12.71 -7.34 -1.82
CA GLN A 55 -12.55 -6.03 -2.48
C GLN A 55 -12.98 -4.89 -1.56
N TRP A 56 -14.10 -5.07 -0.86
CA TRP A 56 -14.58 -4.10 0.12
C TRP A 56 -13.58 -3.93 1.27
N LEU A 57 -13.09 -5.04 1.85
CA LEU A 57 -12.12 -5.04 2.93
C LEU A 57 -10.81 -4.34 2.51
N TYR A 58 -10.30 -4.64 1.32
CA TYR A 58 -9.08 -4.00 0.81
C TYR A 58 -9.24 -2.48 0.66
N ASN A 59 -10.38 -2.02 0.12
CA ASN A 59 -10.67 -0.60 -0.01
C ASN A 59 -10.88 0.09 1.35
N LEU A 60 -11.53 -0.59 2.30
CA LEU A 60 -11.69 -0.08 3.67
C LEU A 60 -10.33 0.09 4.36
N LEU A 61 -9.46 -0.92 4.29
CA LEU A 61 -8.11 -0.82 4.84
C LEU A 61 -7.32 0.31 4.16
N ALA A 62 -7.46 0.47 2.83
CA ALA A 62 -6.84 1.58 2.12
C ALA A 62 -7.31 2.94 2.66
N PHE A 63 -8.62 3.10 2.87
CA PHE A 63 -9.19 4.31 3.46
C PHE A 63 -8.71 4.57 4.90
N LEU A 64 -8.64 3.54 5.74
CA LEU A 64 -8.20 3.66 7.14
C LEU A 64 -6.72 4.03 7.29
N THR A 65 -5.86 3.61 6.34
CA THR A 65 -4.42 3.96 6.38
C THR A 65 -4.11 5.40 5.94
N LEU A 66 -5.02 6.02 5.17
CA LEU A 66 -4.81 7.31 4.53
C LEU A 66 -4.51 8.47 5.50
N PRO A 67 -5.22 8.64 6.64
CA PRO A 67 -4.91 9.70 7.61
C PRO A 67 -3.49 9.62 8.17
N PHE A 68 -2.93 8.42 8.31
CA PHE A 68 -1.57 8.22 8.82
C PHE A 68 -0.51 8.66 7.81
N TYR A 69 -0.70 8.35 6.53
CA TYR A 69 0.20 8.81 5.47
C TYR A 69 0.17 10.33 5.31
N ILE A 70 -1.03 10.92 5.35
CA ILE A 70 -1.19 12.38 5.33
C ILE A 70 -0.50 13.02 6.54
N SER A 71 -0.74 12.50 7.75
CA SER A 71 -0.11 13.02 8.98
C SER A 71 1.41 12.96 8.92
N ALA A 72 1.97 11.85 8.40
CA ALA A 72 3.41 11.68 8.24
C ALA A 72 4.01 12.60 7.18
N LEU A 73 3.31 12.83 6.05
CA LEU A 73 3.79 13.72 4.99
C LEU A 73 3.86 15.17 5.48
N PHE A 74 2.79 15.68 6.10
CA PHE A 74 2.76 17.05 6.63
C PHE A 74 3.73 17.26 7.80
N ASN A 75 4.03 16.20 8.56
CA ASN A 75 5.02 16.21 9.63
C ASN A 75 6.27 15.42 9.19
N LEU A 76 6.74 15.61 7.96
CA LEU A 76 8.02 15.04 7.54
C LEU A 76 9.19 15.99 7.83
N LEU A 77 8.91 17.31 7.84
CA LEU A 77 9.91 18.37 8.01
C LEU A 77 9.96 18.98 9.43
N ASN A 78 8.95 18.71 10.28
CA ASN A 78 8.82 19.19 11.67
C ASN A 78 9.67 18.40 12.69
N ARG A 79 10.91 18.85 12.94
CA ARG A 79 11.95 18.13 13.71
C ARG A 79 11.52 17.46 15.04
N GLY A 80 10.55 18.00 15.79
CA GLY A 80 10.08 17.41 17.06
C GLY A 80 9.07 16.26 16.93
N THR A 81 8.13 16.32 15.98
CA THR A 81 7.06 15.31 15.83
C THR A 81 7.32 14.30 14.72
N ASN A 82 8.27 14.57 13.83
CA ASN A 82 8.58 13.73 12.67
C ASN A 82 8.80 12.27 13.06
N VAL A 83 9.67 12.01 14.05
CA VAL A 83 10.21 10.67 14.29
C VAL A 83 9.09 9.67 14.65
N ARG A 84 8.22 10.00 15.60
CA ARG A 84 7.16 9.08 16.04
C ARG A 84 6.13 8.82 14.93
N LYS A 85 5.74 9.87 14.20
CA LYS A 85 4.80 9.79 13.07
C LYS A 85 5.37 9.01 11.91
N THR A 86 6.64 9.24 11.56
CA THR A 86 7.34 8.52 10.50
C THR A 86 7.52 7.05 10.87
N CYS A 87 7.87 6.72 12.13
CA CYS A 87 7.92 5.34 12.60
C CYS A 87 6.57 4.64 12.44
N LEU A 88 5.46 5.25 12.89
CA LEU A 88 4.13 4.66 12.72
C LEU A 88 3.78 4.46 11.24
N ALA A 89 3.99 5.49 10.41
CA ALA A 89 3.73 5.39 8.98
C ALA A 89 4.58 4.33 8.28
N CYS A 90 5.84 4.13 8.72
CA CYS A 90 6.69 3.08 8.19
C CYS A 90 6.15 1.68 8.54
N VAL A 91 5.73 1.43 9.79
CA VAL A 91 5.08 0.16 10.17
C VAL A 91 3.82 -0.07 9.35
N ILE A 92 2.97 0.95 9.23
CA ILE A 92 1.73 0.87 8.44
C ILE A 92 2.06 0.60 6.97
N TYR A 93 3.08 1.23 6.40
CA TYR A 93 3.48 1.02 5.01
C TYR A 93 4.00 -0.40 4.75
N LEU A 94 4.75 -0.98 5.70
CA LEU A 94 5.21 -2.37 5.62
C LEU A 94 4.04 -3.35 5.68
N LEU A 95 3.12 -3.16 6.63
CA LEU A 95 1.91 -3.98 6.76
C LEU A 95 0.98 -3.83 5.55
N ASP A 96 0.79 -2.61 5.06
CA ASP A 96 -0.01 -2.31 3.88
C ASP A 96 0.58 -2.97 2.62
N THR A 97 1.90 -3.02 2.53
CA THR A 97 2.58 -3.72 1.43
C THR A 97 2.38 -5.22 1.51
N LEU A 98 2.45 -5.82 2.71
CA LEU A 98 2.14 -7.23 2.93
C LEU A 98 0.68 -7.56 2.57
N VAL A 99 -0.28 -6.77 3.07
CA VAL A 99 -1.70 -6.90 2.72
C VAL A 99 -1.90 -6.75 1.21
N GLY A 100 -1.20 -5.80 0.59
CA GLY A 100 -1.18 -5.63 -0.85
C GLY A 100 -0.75 -6.88 -1.60
N PHE A 101 0.32 -7.55 -1.19
CA PHE A 101 0.76 -8.80 -1.82
C PHE A 101 -0.24 -9.94 -1.63
N LEU A 102 -0.77 -10.11 -0.41
CA LEU A 102 -1.79 -11.12 -0.14
C LEU A 102 -3.02 -10.91 -1.02
N TYR A 103 -3.45 -9.65 -1.16
CA TYR A 103 -4.56 -9.29 -2.02
C TYR A 103 -4.25 -9.51 -3.51
N THR A 104 -3.04 -9.21 -3.98
CA THR A 104 -2.61 -9.51 -5.34
C THR A 104 -2.63 -11.01 -5.62
N VAL A 105 -2.15 -11.84 -4.70
CA VAL A 105 -2.20 -13.31 -4.83
C VAL A 105 -3.64 -13.81 -4.88
N TYR A 106 -4.50 -13.31 -3.97
CA TYR A 106 -5.93 -13.61 -3.98
C TYR A 106 -6.57 -13.20 -5.32
N PHE A 107 -6.27 -12.00 -5.81
CA PHE A 107 -6.83 -11.48 -7.05
C PHE A 107 -6.38 -12.30 -8.27
N ILE A 108 -5.11 -12.70 -8.32
CA ILE A 108 -4.58 -13.58 -9.37
C ILE A 108 -5.35 -14.92 -9.37
N TYR A 109 -5.48 -15.56 -8.20
CA TYR A 109 -6.23 -16.80 -8.07
C TYR A 109 -7.69 -16.61 -8.51
N PHE A 110 -8.36 -15.58 -8.00
CA PHE A 110 -9.74 -15.27 -8.34
C PHE A 110 -9.92 -15.01 -9.84
N TRP A 111 -9.02 -14.24 -10.45
CA TRP A 111 -9.04 -13.89 -11.88
C TRP A 111 -8.88 -15.13 -12.77
N PHE A 112 -7.90 -16.00 -12.48
CA PHE A 112 -7.67 -17.21 -13.27
C PHE A 112 -8.67 -18.33 -12.98
N SER A 113 -9.31 -18.35 -11.81
CA SER A 113 -10.34 -19.34 -11.46
C SER A 113 -11.70 -19.09 -12.14
N ARG A 114 -11.92 -17.89 -12.68
CA ARG A 114 -13.14 -17.54 -13.41
C ARG A 114 -12.92 -17.77 -14.90
N GLU A 115 -13.62 -18.76 -15.44
CA GLU A 115 -13.57 -19.14 -16.87
C GLU A 115 -13.80 -17.91 -17.77
N ASP A 116 -14.70 -16.99 -17.41
CA ASP A 116 -15.02 -15.79 -18.19
C ASP A 116 -13.92 -14.71 -18.21
N SER A 117 -12.94 -14.79 -17.31
CA SER A 117 -11.91 -13.76 -17.10
C SER A 117 -10.51 -14.19 -17.57
N ALA A 118 -10.34 -15.46 -17.95
CA ALA A 118 -9.06 -16.00 -18.41
C ALA A 118 -8.75 -15.53 -19.86
N PRO A 119 -7.57 -14.93 -20.12
CA PRO A 119 -7.13 -14.59 -21.48
C PRO A 119 -6.98 -15.89 -22.28
N GLY A 120 -7.90 -16.14 -23.22
CA GLY A 120 -7.95 -17.40 -23.96
C GLY A 120 -9.19 -18.26 -23.70
N SER A 121 -10.16 -17.80 -22.88
CA SER A 121 -11.49 -18.42 -22.73
C SER A 121 -12.38 -18.36 -24.00
N TYR A 122 -11.75 -18.27 -25.17
CA TYR A 122 -12.39 -18.51 -26.45
C TYR A 122 -12.57 -20.02 -26.69
N GLY A 123 -11.85 -20.89 -25.97
CA GLY A 123 -11.81 -22.35 -26.19
C GLY A 123 -12.94 -23.18 -25.55
N GLY A 124 -13.76 -22.62 -24.66
CA GLY A 124 -14.93 -23.34 -24.10
C GLY A 124 -16.10 -23.49 -25.08
N ASN A 125 -16.07 -22.73 -26.18
CA ASN A 125 -17.24 -22.53 -27.05
C ASN A 125 -17.44 -23.62 -28.09
N GLU A 126 -16.42 -24.43 -28.41
CA GLU A 126 -16.60 -25.55 -29.33
C GLU A 126 -17.54 -26.59 -28.71
N LYS A 127 -17.42 -26.84 -27.39
CA LYS A 127 -18.35 -27.70 -26.65
C LYS A 127 -19.73 -27.06 -26.47
N ALA A 128 -19.82 -25.75 -26.22
CA ALA A 128 -21.10 -25.07 -26.02
C ALA A 128 -21.91 -24.84 -27.31
N LEU A 129 -21.25 -24.68 -28.46
CA LEU A 129 -21.87 -24.62 -29.79
C LEU A 129 -22.34 -26.01 -30.24
N VAL A 130 -21.54 -27.06 -30.00
CA VAL A 130 -21.93 -28.46 -30.25
C VAL A 130 -23.11 -28.89 -29.35
N GLU A 131 -23.20 -28.34 -28.13
CA GLU A 131 -24.36 -28.53 -27.23
C GLU A 131 -25.57 -27.62 -27.55
N GLY A 132 -25.49 -26.77 -28.58
CA GLY A 132 -26.60 -25.91 -29.02
C GLY A 132 -26.98 -24.77 -28.05
N LYS A 133 -26.09 -24.42 -27.11
CA LYS A 133 -26.34 -23.40 -26.07
C LYS A 133 -26.05 -21.96 -26.52
N ILE A 134 -25.47 -21.78 -27.71
CA ILE A 134 -25.04 -20.48 -28.24
C ILE A 134 -25.47 -20.41 -29.72
N GLY A 135 -26.09 -19.30 -30.14
CA GLY A 135 -26.50 -19.08 -31.53
C GLY A 135 -25.33 -18.69 -32.45
N VAL A 136 -25.45 -18.97 -33.75
CA VAL A 136 -24.45 -18.59 -34.76
C VAL A 136 -24.21 -17.08 -34.77
N ASP A 137 -25.24 -16.28 -34.50
CA ASP A 137 -25.17 -14.82 -34.44
C ASP A 137 -24.26 -14.33 -33.29
N ASP A 138 -24.24 -15.03 -32.15
CA ASP A 138 -23.37 -14.70 -31.01
C ASP A 138 -21.90 -15.04 -31.27
N VAL A 139 -21.64 -16.02 -32.14
CA VAL A 139 -20.28 -16.38 -32.58
C VAL A 139 -19.77 -15.31 -33.54
N VAL A 140 -20.59 -14.90 -34.52
CA VAL A 140 -20.24 -13.85 -35.48
C VAL A 140 -20.02 -12.51 -34.78
N LYS A 141 -20.90 -12.12 -33.86
CA LYS A 141 -20.78 -10.88 -33.09
C LYS A 141 -19.48 -10.83 -32.27
N ARG A 142 -19.12 -11.92 -31.60
CA ARG A 142 -17.85 -12.01 -30.85
C ARG A 142 -16.61 -12.11 -31.73
N ALA A 143 -16.70 -12.71 -32.91
CA ALA A 143 -15.62 -12.69 -33.90
C ALA A 143 -15.36 -11.26 -34.40
N VAL A 144 -16.43 -10.48 -34.64
CA VAL A 144 -16.34 -9.06 -34.99
C VAL A 144 -15.77 -8.23 -33.82
N GLU A 145 -16.16 -8.51 -32.58
CA GLU A 145 -15.58 -7.85 -31.39
C GLU A 145 -14.09 -8.19 -31.21
N ALA A 146 -13.69 -9.45 -31.44
CA ALA A 146 -12.29 -9.87 -31.39
C ALA A 146 -11.43 -9.22 -32.48
N LEU A 147 -12.01 -8.96 -33.67
CA LEU A 147 -11.37 -8.19 -34.73
C LEU A 147 -11.33 -6.68 -34.42
N SER A 148 -12.27 -6.19 -33.61
CA SER A 148 -12.34 -4.78 -33.18
C SER A 148 -11.46 -4.47 -31.97
N GLN A 149 -10.97 -5.47 -31.22
CA GLN A 149 -10.05 -5.28 -30.11
C GLN A 149 -8.65 -4.95 -30.62
N SER A 150 -8.10 -3.80 -30.17
CA SER A 150 -6.83 -3.26 -30.66
C SER A 150 -5.58 -3.98 -30.13
N ALA A 151 -5.73 -4.95 -29.21
CA ALA A 151 -4.65 -5.73 -28.64
C ALA A 151 -5.04 -7.22 -28.57
N SER A 152 -4.07 -8.11 -28.79
CA SER A 152 -4.31 -9.54 -28.63
C SER A 152 -4.42 -9.90 -27.13
N PRO A 153 -5.26 -10.89 -26.76
CA PRO A 153 -5.42 -11.32 -25.36
C PRO A 153 -4.08 -11.66 -24.66
N SER A 154 -3.13 -12.25 -25.39
CA SER A 154 -1.79 -12.56 -24.85
C SER A 154 -0.97 -11.31 -24.56
N ARG A 155 -1.15 -10.22 -25.31
CA ARG A 155 -0.46 -8.95 -25.07
C ARG A 155 -1.02 -8.25 -23.83
N GLU A 156 -2.33 -8.27 -23.64
CA GLU A 156 -2.97 -7.71 -22.45
C GLU A 156 -2.53 -8.46 -21.18
N LEU A 157 -2.54 -9.79 -21.23
CA LEU A 157 -2.03 -10.63 -20.14
C LEU A 157 -0.57 -10.32 -19.81
N PHE A 158 0.29 -10.26 -20.83
CA PHE A 158 1.71 -9.97 -20.65
C PHE A 158 1.93 -8.61 -19.98
N LEU A 159 1.23 -7.58 -20.43
CA LEU A 159 1.33 -6.23 -19.87
C LEU A 159 0.81 -6.18 -18.43
N THR A 160 -0.31 -6.82 -18.13
CA THR A 160 -0.87 -6.87 -16.77
C THR A 160 0.04 -7.62 -15.81
N VAL A 161 0.56 -8.79 -16.21
CA VAL A 161 1.46 -9.60 -15.36
C VAL A 161 2.81 -8.90 -15.16
N SER A 162 3.43 -8.42 -16.24
CA SER A 162 4.71 -7.70 -16.14
C SER A 162 4.59 -6.41 -15.33
N GLY A 163 3.53 -5.63 -15.56
CA GLY A 163 3.23 -4.44 -14.77
C GLY A 163 3.03 -4.75 -13.29
N THR A 164 2.33 -5.84 -12.97
CA THR A 164 2.14 -6.29 -11.57
C THR A 164 3.46 -6.68 -10.91
N ILE A 165 4.34 -7.38 -11.62
CA ILE A 165 5.67 -7.76 -11.11
C ILE A 165 6.55 -6.51 -10.89
N ILE A 166 6.62 -5.62 -11.88
CA ILE A 166 7.44 -4.41 -11.81
C ILE A 166 6.99 -3.51 -10.65
N THR A 167 5.68 -3.26 -10.55
CA THR A 167 5.11 -2.46 -9.45
C THR A 167 5.34 -3.12 -8.09
N SER A 168 5.29 -4.45 -8.01
CA SER A 168 5.60 -5.20 -6.78
C SER A 168 7.05 -5.05 -6.34
N ILE A 169 8.00 -5.18 -7.28
CA ILE A 169 9.44 -4.99 -7.00
C ILE A 169 9.71 -3.54 -6.57
N LEU A 170 9.14 -2.57 -7.27
CA LEU A 170 9.27 -1.16 -6.94
C LEU A 170 8.69 -0.85 -5.54
N ARG A 171 7.57 -1.48 -5.17
CA ARG A 171 6.99 -1.34 -3.84
C ARG A 171 7.89 -1.91 -2.75
N LEU A 172 8.54 -3.06 -2.98
CA LEU A 172 9.55 -3.60 -2.07
C LEU A 172 10.74 -2.65 -1.92
N TYR A 173 11.21 -2.05 -3.01
CA TYR A 173 12.26 -1.04 -2.96
C TYR A 173 11.83 0.18 -2.12
N PHE A 174 10.60 0.66 -2.29
CA PHE A 174 10.05 1.75 -1.49
C PHE A 174 9.97 1.42 0.00
N CYS A 175 9.63 0.18 0.37
CA CYS A 175 9.72 -0.26 1.76
C CYS A 175 11.14 -0.10 2.32
N LEU A 176 12.17 -0.50 1.57
CA LEU A 176 13.57 -0.37 1.99
C LEU A 176 14.00 1.09 2.12
N VAL A 177 13.59 1.95 1.18
CA VAL A 177 13.86 3.40 1.23
C VAL A 177 13.23 4.02 2.48
N PHE A 178 11.96 3.74 2.73
CA PHE A 178 11.24 4.27 3.89
C PHE A 178 11.83 3.76 5.21
N LEU A 179 12.23 2.47 5.25
CA LEU A 179 12.90 1.88 6.41
C LEU A 179 14.27 2.55 6.67
N SER A 180 15.03 2.83 5.61
CA SER A 180 16.33 3.51 5.70
C SER A 180 16.20 4.93 6.24
N PHE A 181 15.22 5.68 5.72
CA PHE A 181 14.93 7.02 6.22
C PHE A 181 14.51 6.99 7.69
N THR A 182 13.65 6.06 8.08
CA THR A 182 13.19 5.89 9.48
C THR A 182 14.36 5.60 10.41
N LYS A 183 15.29 4.74 10.00
CA LYS A 183 16.53 4.46 10.75
C LYS A 183 17.38 5.72 10.92
N GLN A 184 17.58 6.50 9.86
CA GLN A 184 18.36 7.74 9.91
C GLN A 184 17.73 8.77 10.84
N LEU A 185 16.41 8.96 10.76
CA LEU A 185 15.67 9.83 11.67
C LEU A 185 15.79 9.40 13.12
N LEU A 186 15.71 8.10 13.40
CA LEU A 186 15.80 7.59 14.76
C LEU A 186 17.19 7.84 15.37
N LYS A 187 18.25 7.61 14.59
CA LYS A 187 19.61 7.91 15.00
C LYS A 187 19.81 9.41 15.28
N GLN A 188 19.28 10.27 14.41
CA GLN A 188 19.31 11.71 14.62
C GLN A 188 18.52 12.13 15.87
N ALA A 189 17.37 11.50 16.11
CA ALA A 189 16.55 11.74 17.29
C ALA A 189 17.27 11.37 18.59
N GLN A 190 17.94 10.22 18.65
CA GLN A 190 18.71 9.80 19.81
C GLN A 190 19.84 10.78 20.15
N ILE A 191 20.55 11.27 19.12
CA ILE A 191 21.60 12.29 19.29
C ILE A 191 21.00 13.59 19.82
N ASN A 192 19.88 14.04 19.26
CA ASN A 192 19.21 15.25 19.70
C ASN A 192 18.68 15.13 21.14
N GLN A 193 18.10 13.99 21.51
CA GLN A 193 17.61 13.73 22.87
C GLN A 193 18.75 13.78 23.90
N ARG A 194 19.93 13.27 23.54
CA ARG A 194 21.12 13.34 24.39
C ARG A 194 21.59 14.79 24.62
N ASN A 195 21.44 15.65 23.62
CA ASN A 195 21.97 17.01 23.66
C ASN A 195 20.97 18.04 24.22
N TYR A 196 19.66 17.85 23.99
CA TYR A 196 18.62 18.85 24.26
C TYR A 196 17.49 18.35 25.18
N GLY A 197 17.53 17.09 25.63
CA GLY A 197 16.48 16.50 26.46
C GLY A 197 15.28 16.00 25.66
N THR A 198 14.20 15.65 26.36
CA THR A 198 12.99 15.06 25.76
C THR A 198 11.94 16.15 25.55
N ASP A 199 11.34 16.20 24.35
CA ASP A 199 10.22 17.11 24.08
C ASP A 199 9.06 16.86 25.07
N SER A 200 8.47 17.94 25.58
CA SER A 200 7.31 17.87 26.48
C SER A 200 6.08 17.34 25.75
N VAL A 201 5.34 16.44 26.41
CA VAL A 201 4.11 15.87 25.87
C VAL A 201 2.96 16.85 26.10
N GLY A 202 2.15 17.11 25.07
CA GLY A 202 1.00 18.00 25.18
C GLY A 202 -0.01 17.53 26.22
N GLU A 203 -0.53 18.47 27.01
CA GLU A 203 -1.43 18.22 28.16
C GLU A 203 -2.71 17.44 27.78
N GLU A 204 -3.24 17.66 26.57
CA GLU A 204 -4.40 16.92 26.04
C GLU A 204 -4.16 15.40 25.88
N VAL A 205 -2.90 14.98 25.68
CA VAL A 205 -2.53 13.55 25.59
C VAL A 205 -2.45 12.94 27.00
N ILE A 206 -2.05 13.74 27.98
CA ILE A 206 -1.89 13.35 29.38
C ILE A 206 -3.26 13.18 30.04
N HIS A 207 -4.19 14.11 29.78
CA HIS A 207 -5.54 14.11 30.35
C HIS A 207 -6.63 14.21 29.27
N PRO A 208 -7.01 13.10 28.62
CA PRO A 208 -8.04 13.12 27.58
C PRO A 208 -9.45 13.27 28.19
N THR A 209 -10.00 14.48 28.17
CA THR A 209 -11.35 14.77 28.68
C THR A 209 -12.45 14.49 27.66
N SER A 210 -12.13 14.47 26.35
CA SER A 210 -13.07 14.27 25.24
C SER A 210 -12.84 12.94 24.50
N PHE A 211 -13.86 12.44 23.79
CA PHE A 211 -13.73 11.29 22.88
C PHE A 211 -12.60 11.49 21.86
N LEU A 212 -12.50 12.69 21.28
CA LEU A 212 -11.43 13.04 20.35
C LEU A 212 -10.05 13.00 21.05
N GLY A 213 -10.00 13.39 22.33
CA GLY A 213 -8.80 13.27 23.16
C GLY A 213 -8.39 11.81 23.38
N LYS A 214 -9.35 10.90 23.59
CA LYS A 214 -9.07 9.46 23.71
C LYS A 214 -8.50 8.88 22.40
N VAL A 215 -9.04 9.30 21.25
CA VAL A 215 -8.50 8.90 19.94
C VAL A 215 -7.09 9.45 19.73
N LYS A 216 -6.86 10.74 20.04
CA LYS A 216 -5.52 11.36 19.98
C LYS A 216 -4.51 10.60 20.86
N LYS A 217 -4.90 10.25 22.09
CA LYS A 217 -4.07 9.46 23.01
C LYS A 217 -3.77 8.08 22.44
N PHE A 218 -4.78 7.38 21.92
CA PHE A 218 -4.58 6.07 21.29
C PHE A 218 -3.61 6.13 20.11
N VAL A 219 -3.74 7.13 19.24
CA VAL A 219 -2.80 7.34 18.12
C VAL A 219 -1.41 7.66 18.65
N TYR A 220 -1.29 8.50 19.69
CA TYR A 220 -0.01 8.79 20.33
C TYR A 220 0.66 7.54 20.91
N ASP A 221 -0.10 6.68 21.58
CA ASP A 221 0.40 5.41 22.13
C ASP A 221 0.88 4.47 21.02
N LEU A 222 0.15 4.40 19.90
CA LEU A 222 0.59 3.65 18.70
C LEU A 222 1.87 4.22 18.11
N GLU A 223 1.96 5.55 17.96
CA GLU A 223 3.15 6.25 17.49
C GLU A 223 4.37 5.92 18.38
N MET A 224 4.17 5.88 19.70
CA MET A 224 5.25 5.57 20.64
C MET A 224 5.67 4.10 20.59
N ARG A 225 4.71 3.17 20.50
CA ARG A 225 4.99 1.73 20.31
C ARG A 225 5.77 1.47 19.03
N ALA A 226 5.41 2.14 17.93
CA ALA A 226 6.14 2.02 16.67
C ALA A 226 7.58 2.54 16.78
N LYS A 227 7.79 3.68 17.47
CA LYS A 227 9.13 4.20 17.75
C LYS A 227 9.95 3.21 18.57
N LEU A 228 9.38 2.66 19.64
CA LEU A 228 10.06 1.69 20.51
C LEU A 228 10.45 0.43 19.71
N TYR A 229 9.52 -0.12 18.93
CA TYR A 229 9.78 -1.27 18.06
C TYR A 229 10.99 -1.03 17.13
N PHE A 230 11.07 0.12 16.47
CA PHE A 230 12.23 0.44 15.63
C PHE A 230 13.50 0.73 16.43
N THR A 231 13.38 1.27 17.63
CA THR A 231 14.55 1.47 18.51
C THR A 231 15.15 0.14 18.90
N ASP A 232 14.33 -0.83 19.28
CA ASP A 232 14.76 -2.18 19.63
C ASP A 232 15.26 -2.95 18.40
N ALA A 233 14.62 -2.78 17.25
CA ALA A 233 15.01 -3.45 16.01
C ALA A 233 16.34 -2.93 15.42
N PHE A 234 16.72 -1.68 15.71
CA PHE A 234 17.96 -1.06 15.22
C PHE A 234 19.05 -0.91 16.29
N ALA A 235 18.81 -1.34 17.52
CA ALA A 235 19.81 -1.42 18.58
C ALA A 235 20.85 -2.51 18.29
#